data_AF-A0A3P7MRG4-F1
#
_entry.id   AF-A0A3P7MRG4-F1
#
_cell.length_a   1.000
_cell.length_b   1.000
_cell.length_c   1.000
_cell.angle_alpha   90.00
_cell.angle_beta   90.00
_cell.angle_gamma   90.00
#
_symmetry.space_group_name_H-M   'P 1'
#
loop_
_entity.id
_entity.type
_entity.pdbx_description
1 polymer ?
#
loop_
_entity_poly.entity_id
_entity_poly.type
_entity_poly.pdbx_seq_one_letter_code
_entity_poly.pdbx_strand_id
1 'polypeptide(L)'
;MAIGVPGGFDLPHDRYTVEEHWSLVRLPEGEELEVPCPPPDGGTPSVNHLKDLALSDKVKSCISKVQCTESAIMASERAGAAAAWECENPCPISKYAEKLVQLDNSVKISPKGHKCANCDLTNNLWLNLSDGHIGCGRRFWDGTGGNNHAIDHYSETGYPLAVKLGTITSTVGLVPIPEN
;
A
#
# COMPACT_ATOMS: atom_id res chain seq x y z
N MET A 1 2.09 -12.48 25.18
CA MET A 1 2.40 -11.13 25.69
C MET A 1 2.53 -10.23 24.48
N ALA A 2 1.53 -9.39 24.22
CA ALA A 2 1.53 -8.46 23.10
C ALA A 2 1.81 -7.05 23.63
N ILE A 3 2.74 -6.35 23.00
CA ILE A 3 3.14 -4.99 23.32
C ILE A 3 2.27 -4.05 22.46
N GLY A 4 1.52 -3.12 23.08
CA GLY A 4 0.78 -2.06 22.36
C GLY A 4 -0.75 -2.21 22.23
N VAL A 5 -1.38 -3.24 22.82
CA VAL A 5 -2.85 -3.44 22.75
C VAL A 5 -3.60 -2.91 23.99
N PRO A 6 -4.92 -2.60 23.91
CA PRO A 6 -5.72 -2.18 25.06
C PRO A 6 -5.80 -3.30 26.11
N GLY A 7 -5.24 -3.06 27.31
CA GLY A 7 -5.05 -4.06 28.37
C GLY A 7 -3.65 -4.69 28.41
N GLY A 8 -2.77 -4.33 27.46
CA GLY A 8 -1.33 -4.61 27.47
C GLY A 8 -0.53 -3.49 28.15
N PHE A 9 0.77 -3.72 28.31
CA PHE A 9 1.70 -2.78 28.96
C PHE A 9 1.75 -1.46 28.18
N ASP A 10 1.39 -0.33 28.82
CA ASP A 10 1.53 1.01 28.23
C ASP A 10 3.01 1.29 27.97
N LEU A 11 3.37 1.36 26.68
CA LEU A 11 4.66 1.91 26.29
C LEU A 11 4.57 3.43 26.40
N PRO A 12 5.47 4.09 27.12
CA PRO A 12 5.56 5.54 27.07
C PRO A 12 5.82 5.98 25.62
N HIS A 13 5.01 6.94 25.17
CA HIS A 13 5.05 7.56 23.86
C HIS A 13 6.48 8.00 23.51
N ASP A 14 6.90 7.72 22.27
CA ASP A 14 8.11 8.19 21.57
C ASP A 14 9.31 8.55 22.45
N ARG A 15 9.97 7.55 23.03
CA ARG A 15 11.26 7.73 23.73
C ARG A 15 12.49 7.67 22.83
N TYR A 16 12.32 7.54 21.51
CA TYR A 16 13.45 7.43 20.60
C TYR A 16 13.22 8.24 19.32
N THR A 17 14.21 9.07 18.98
CA THR A 17 14.35 9.67 17.66
C THR A 17 15.25 8.75 16.84
N VAL A 18 14.76 8.28 15.69
CA VAL A 18 15.57 7.51 14.74
C VAL A 18 16.26 8.53 13.84
N GLU A 19 17.59 8.61 13.93
CA GLU A 19 18.43 9.41 13.04
C GLU A 19 19.22 8.46 12.15
N GLU A 20 19.12 8.64 10.84
CA GLU A 20 19.91 7.88 9.87
C GLU A 20 21.16 8.67 9.49
N HIS A 21 22.32 8.01 9.55
CA HIS A 21 23.60 8.56 9.12
C HIS A 21 24.18 7.71 7.99
N TRP A 22 24.66 8.35 6.92
CA TRP A 22 25.22 7.69 5.75
C TRP A 22 26.69 8.06 5.59
N SER A 23 27.54 7.08 5.32
CA SER A 23 28.96 7.32 5.02
C SER A 23 29.50 6.39 3.95
N LEU A 24 30.48 6.89 3.19
CA LEU A 24 31.23 6.16 2.19
C LEU A 24 32.61 5.84 2.74
N VAL A 25 32.90 4.55 2.97
CA VAL A 25 34.18 4.10 3.53
C VAL A 25 35.02 3.42 2.45
N ARG A 26 36.29 3.82 2.34
CA ARG A 26 37.28 3.18 1.47
C ARG A 26 38.17 2.23 2.27
N LEU A 27 38.14 0.95 1.91
CA LEU A 27 38.98 -0.09 2.51
C LEU A 27 40.25 -0.35 1.68
N PRO A 28 41.38 -0.75 2.30
CA PRO A 28 41.54 -1.10 3.72
C PRO A 28 41.91 0.07 4.64
N GLU A 29 42.22 1.25 4.08
CA GLU A 29 42.74 2.40 4.86
C GLU A 29 41.72 3.01 5.82
N GLY A 30 40.41 2.77 5.62
CA GLY A 30 39.34 3.23 6.51
C GLY A 30 38.98 4.70 6.35
N GLU A 31 39.34 5.33 5.22
CA GLU A 31 38.97 6.71 4.91
C GLU A 31 37.44 6.81 4.76
N GLU A 32 36.82 7.68 5.56
CA GLU A 32 35.38 7.85 5.63
C GLU A 32 34.98 9.24 5.12
N LEU A 33 33.96 9.27 4.25
CA LEU A 33 33.34 10.47 3.74
C LEU A 33 31.87 10.48 4.15
N GLU A 34 31.45 11.48 4.93
CA GLU A 34 30.06 11.66 5.30
C GLU A 34 29.20 11.98 4.05
N VAL A 35 28.07 11.29 3.95
CA VAL A 35 27.12 11.43 2.85
C VAL A 35 25.85 12.06 3.41
N PRO A 36 25.39 13.21 2.89
CA PRO A 36 24.16 13.83 3.33
C PRO A 36 22.94 12.91 3.14
N CYS A 37 21.97 13.02 4.04
CA CYS A 37 20.69 12.32 3.91
C CYS A 37 19.90 12.87 2.72
N PRO A 38 19.14 12.02 2.01
CA PRO A 38 18.24 12.49 0.97
C PRO A 38 17.15 13.40 1.58
N PRO A 39 16.61 14.36 0.82
CA PRO A 39 15.49 15.18 1.28
C PRO A 39 14.27 14.30 1.60
N PRO A 40 13.41 14.72 2.55
CA PRO A 40 12.22 13.96 2.97
C PRO A 40 11.16 13.81 1.87
N ASP A 41 11.29 14.53 0.75
CA ASP A 41 10.35 14.48 -0.36
C ASP A 41 10.59 13.24 -1.22
N GLY A 42 9.64 12.30 -1.12
CA GLY A 42 9.77 10.92 -1.55
C GLY A 42 10.01 10.69 -3.05
N GLY A 43 10.83 9.67 -3.31
CA GLY A 43 10.65 8.75 -4.43
C GLY A 43 11.38 9.05 -5.72
N THR A 44 11.86 10.28 -5.95
CA THR A 44 12.68 10.56 -7.13
C THR A 44 14.17 10.55 -6.79
N PRO A 45 14.98 9.66 -7.37
CA PRO A 45 16.42 9.65 -7.16
C PRO A 45 17.01 10.96 -7.69
N SER A 46 17.37 11.83 -6.77
CA SER A 46 18.06 13.08 -7.04
C SER A 46 19.47 13.00 -6.49
N VAL A 47 20.40 13.65 -7.18
CA VAL A 47 21.81 13.82 -6.75
C VAL A 47 22.05 15.24 -6.22
N ASN A 48 20.99 16.04 -6.05
CA ASN A 48 21.11 17.44 -5.65
C ASN A 48 21.78 17.61 -4.28
N HIS A 49 21.51 16.71 -3.34
CA HIS A 49 22.12 16.70 -2.00
C HIS A 49 23.57 16.21 -1.99
N LEU A 50 24.07 15.69 -3.13
CA LEU A 50 25.44 15.18 -3.30
C LEU A 50 26.30 16.12 -4.17
N LYS A 51 25.81 17.32 -4.50
CA LYS A 51 26.51 18.25 -5.41
C LYS A 51 27.86 18.70 -4.87
N ASP A 52 27.91 19.00 -3.57
CA ASP A 52 29.09 19.54 -2.91
C ASP A 52 30.17 18.48 -2.63
N LEU A 53 29.86 17.19 -2.84
CA LEU A 53 30.82 16.11 -2.74
C LEU A 53 31.66 16.01 -4.03
N ALA A 54 32.98 15.99 -3.88
CA ALA A 54 33.95 15.81 -4.96
C ALA A 54 34.01 14.33 -5.46
N LEU A 55 32.85 13.75 -5.76
CA LEU A 55 32.69 12.37 -6.23
C LEU A 55 32.33 12.34 -7.73
N SER A 56 32.67 11.24 -8.40
CA SER A 56 32.24 11.02 -9.79
C SER A 56 30.73 10.85 -9.91
N ASP A 57 30.16 11.21 -11.06
CA ASP A 57 28.71 11.09 -11.32
C ASP A 57 28.20 9.64 -11.18
N LYS A 58 29.06 8.66 -11.50
CA LYS A 58 28.74 7.23 -11.31
C LYS A 58 28.54 6.90 -9.83
N VAL A 59 29.42 7.38 -8.96
CA VAL A 59 29.33 7.13 -7.51
C VAL A 59 28.13 7.85 -6.92
N LYS A 60 27.88 9.12 -7.31
CA LYS A 60 26.70 9.88 -6.90
C LYS A 60 25.40 9.17 -7.29
N SER A 61 25.33 8.62 -8.51
CA SER A 61 24.17 7.83 -8.96
C SER A 61 23.97 6.55 -8.15
N CYS A 62 25.05 5.86 -7.77
CA CYS A 62 24.94 4.64 -6.97
C CYS A 62 24.44 4.95 -5.55
N ILE A 63 25.01 5.98 -4.91
CA ILE A 63 24.60 6.44 -3.58
C ILE A 63 23.11 6.79 -3.56
N SER A 64 22.66 7.62 -4.51
CA SER A 64 21.24 8.02 -4.61
C SER A 64 20.31 6.82 -4.77
N LYS A 65 20.69 5.82 -5.58
CA LYS A 65 19.90 4.59 -5.73
C LYS A 65 19.82 3.79 -4.44
N VAL A 66 20.93 3.63 -3.72
CA VAL A 66 20.96 2.90 -2.45
C VAL A 66 20.09 3.63 -1.41
N GLN A 67 20.21 4.95 -1.30
CA GLN A 67 19.43 5.77 -0.37
C GLN A 67 17.92 5.78 -0.68
N CYS A 68 17.53 5.65 -1.95
CA CYS A 68 16.12 5.61 -2.36
C CYS A 68 15.53 4.19 -2.40
N THR A 69 16.34 3.15 -2.18
CA THR A 69 15.84 1.77 -2.21
C THR A 69 15.31 1.39 -0.84
N GLU A 70 14.10 0.85 -0.80
CA GLU A 70 13.51 0.31 0.43
C GLU A 70 14.33 -0.90 0.91
N SER A 71 14.79 -0.86 2.17
CA SER A 71 15.53 -1.97 2.75
C SER A 71 14.60 -3.15 3.06
N ALA A 72 15.15 -4.37 3.06
CA ALA A 72 14.38 -5.57 3.41
C ALA A 72 13.79 -5.49 4.83
N ILE A 73 14.47 -4.79 5.74
CA ILE A 73 14.03 -4.57 7.12
C ILE A 73 12.79 -3.68 7.13
N MET A 74 12.84 -2.50 6.49
CA MET A 74 11.70 -1.58 6.40
C MET A 74 10.49 -2.23 5.74
N ALA A 75 10.70 -3.00 4.67
CA ALA A 75 9.64 -3.75 4.02
C ALA A 75 9.01 -4.79 4.96
N SER A 76 9.83 -5.51 5.74
CA SER A 76 9.35 -6.48 6.73
C SER A 76 8.60 -5.83 7.89
N GLU A 77 9.07 -4.69 8.38
CA GLU A 77 8.43 -3.94 9.46
C GLU A 77 7.08 -3.39 9.03
N ARG A 78 6.97 -2.84 7.81
CA ARG A 78 5.69 -2.39 7.25
C ARG A 78 4.71 -3.55 7.08
N ALA A 79 5.18 -4.68 6.56
CA ALA A 79 4.35 -5.89 6.44
C ALA A 79 3.88 -6.39 7.82
N GLY A 80 4.77 -6.39 8.81
CA GLY A 80 4.46 -6.75 10.19
C GLY A 80 3.46 -5.79 10.84
N ALA A 81 3.60 -4.49 10.63
CA ALA A 81 2.67 -3.47 11.14
C ALA A 81 1.28 -3.60 10.51
N ALA A 82 1.20 -3.84 9.19
CA ALA A 82 -0.07 -4.11 8.52
C ALA A 82 -0.75 -5.37 9.06
N ALA A 83 0.01 -6.45 9.24
CA ALA A 83 -0.50 -7.70 9.80
C ALA A 83 -0.96 -7.55 11.26
N ALA A 84 -0.25 -6.77 12.08
CA ALA A 84 -0.65 -6.47 13.45
C ALA A 84 -1.97 -5.70 13.49
N TRP A 85 -2.12 -4.69 12.63
CA TRP A 85 -3.36 -3.92 12.52
C TRP A 85 -4.55 -4.79 12.06
N GLU A 86 -4.35 -5.69 11.10
CA GLU A 86 -5.37 -6.66 10.65
C GLU A 86 -5.77 -7.65 11.74
N CYS A 87 -4.84 -8.06 12.60
CA CYS A 87 -5.11 -8.95 13.75
C CYS A 87 -5.95 -8.25 14.82
N GLU A 88 -5.65 -6.97 15.10
CA GLU A 88 -6.39 -6.15 16.05
C GLU A 88 -7.77 -5.71 15.53
N ASN A 89 -7.90 -5.58 14.21
CA ASN A 89 -9.13 -5.14 13.54
C ASN A 89 -9.63 -6.25 12.59
N PRO A 90 -10.13 -7.37 13.15
CA PRO A 90 -10.65 -8.45 12.31
C PRO A 90 -11.79 -7.92 11.47
N CYS A 91 -11.68 -8.09 10.14
CA CYS A 91 -12.76 -7.78 9.22
C CYS A 91 -13.89 -8.78 9.44
N PRO A 92 -15.06 -8.37 9.98
CA PRO A 92 -16.16 -9.29 10.19
C PRO A 92 -16.67 -9.79 8.83
N ILE A 93 -17.14 -11.04 8.81
CA ILE A 93 -17.81 -11.60 7.63
C ILE A 93 -19.02 -10.73 7.31
N SER A 94 -19.12 -10.29 6.06
CA SER A 94 -20.24 -9.47 5.63
C SER A 94 -21.55 -10.26 5.71
N LYS A 95 -22.61 -9.61 6.21
CA LYS A 95 -23.97 -10.16 6.26
C LYS A 95 -24.54 -10.60 4.89
N TYR A 96 -23.94 -10.11 3.80
CA TYR A 96 -24.33 -10.47 2.44
C TYR A 96 -23.48 -11.60 1.83
N ALA A 97 -22.39 -12.02 2.48
CA ALA A 97 -21.41 -12.93 1.88
C ALA A 97 -22.03 -14.28 1.48
N GLU A 98 -22.83 -14.89 2.36
CA GLU A 98 -23.42 -16.22 2.12
C GLU A 98 -24.59 -16.19 1.12
N LYS A 99 -25.32 -15.07 1.05
CA LYS A 99 -26.56 -14.94 0.26
C LYS A 99 -26.41 -14.03 -0.95
N LEU A 100 -25.18 -13.72 -1.33
CA LEU A 100 -24.92 -12.83 -2.46
C LEU A 100 -25.37 -13.52 -3.75
N VAL A 101 -26.30 -12.91 -4.46
CA VAL A 101 -26.72 -13.37 -5.79
C VAL A 101 -25.72 -12.83 -6.82
N GLN A 102 -25.15 -13.74 -7.61
CA GLN A 102 -24.36 -13.42 -8.79
C GLN A 102 -25.21 -13.65 -10.04
N LEU A 103 -25.33 -12.65 -10.89
CA LEU A 103 -26.16 -12.67 -12.09
C LEU A 103 -25.41 -13.35 -13.24
N ASP A 104 -26.12 -14.19 -13.99
CA ASP A 104 -25.60 -14.71 -15.24
C ASP A 104 -25.87 -13.71 -16.37
N ASN A 105 -24.93 -12.78 -16.56
CA ASN A 105 -25.00 -11.72 -17.57
C ASN A 105 -23.90 -11.83 -18.64
N SER A 106 -23.24 -12.99 -18.74
CA SER A 106 -22.15 -13.26 -19.70
C SER A 106 -20.94 -12.31 -19.63
N VAL A 107 -20.80 -11.51 -18.57
CA VAL A 107 -19.67 -10.61 -18.39
C VAL A 107 -18.41 -11.42 -18.04
N LYS A 108 -17.35 -11.24 -18.84
CA LYS A 108 -16.03 -11.83 -18.59
C LYS A 108 -15.03 -10.75 -18.20
N ILE A 109 -14.52 -10.86 -16.98
CA ILE A 109 -13.53 -9.92 -16.45
C ILE A 109 -12.13 -10.36 -16.87
N SER A 110 -11.45 -9.53 -17.67
CA SER A 110 -10.06 -9.77 -18.07
C SER A 110 -9.10 -9.58 -16.90
N PRO A 111 -7.98 -10.30 -16.77
CA PRO A 111 -7.07 -10.15 -15.61
C PRO A 111 -6.33 -8.80 -15.52
N LYS A 112 -6.33 -8.01 -16.60
CA LYS A 112 -5.58 -6.75 -16.72
C LYS A 112 -6.35 -5.77 -17.61
N GLY A 113 -5.96 -4.50 -17.56
CA GLY A 113 -6.48 -3.46 -18.45
C GLY A 113 -7.88 -2.97 -18.08
N HIS A 114 -8.23 -3.05 -16.79
CA HIS A 114 -9.51 -2.56 -16.31
C HIS A 114 -9.62 -1.05 -16.46
N LYS A 115 -10.84 -0.60 -16.78
CA LYS A 115 -11.23 0.79 -16.89
C LYS A 115 -12.60 0.94 -16.25
N CYS A 116 -12.86 2.09 -15.64
CA CYS A 116 -14.21 2.41 -15.20
C CYS A 116 -15.19 2.41 -16.39
N ALA A 117 -16.40 1.88 -16.19
CA ALA A 117 -17.45 1.87 -17.21
C ALA A 117 -17.95 3.29 -17.58
N ASN A 118 -17.82 4.25 -16.66
CA ASN A 118 -18.41 5.59 -16.78
C ASN A 118 -17.37 6.72 -16.91
N CYS A 119 -16.06 6.45 -16.78
CA CYS A 119 -15.01 7.44 -17.01
C CYS A 119 -13.68 6.82 -17.44
N ASP A 120 -12.66 7.65 -17.67
CA ASP A 120 -11.33 7.23 -18.15
C ASP A 120 -10.35 6.77 -17.06
N LEU A 121 -10.80 6.62 -15.82
CA LEU A 121 -9.95 6.13 -14.74
C LEU A 121 -9.60 4.65 -14.93
N THR A 122 -8.32 4.34 -14.75
CA THR A 122 -7.73 3.00 -14.83
C THR A 122 -7.19 2.50 -13.47
N ASN A 123 -7.24 3.36 -12.45
CA ASN A 123 -6.81 3.10 -11.09
C ASN A 123 -7.98 3.27 -10.10
N ASN A 124 -7.81 2.76 -8.88
CA ASN A 124 -8.85 2.78 -7.83
C ASN A 124 -10.21 2.24 -8.33
N LEU A 125 -10.18 1.08 -8.98
CA LEU A 125 -11.35 0.45 -9.57
C LEU A 125 -11.92 -0.62 -8.65
N TRP A 126 -13.24 -0.74 -8.65
CA TRP A 126 -14.01 -1.65 -7.82
C TRP A 126 -14.91 -2.50 -8.71
N LEU A 127 -14.77 -3.81 -8.59
CA LEU A 127 -15.58 -4.81 -9.29
C LEU A 127 -16.73 -5.23 -8.38
N ASN A 128 -17.97 -4.98 -8.80
CA ASN A 128 -19.15 -5.47 -8.10
C ASN A 128 -19.28 -7.00 -8.27
N LEU A 129 -19.50 -7.71 -7.16
CA LEU A 129 -19.54 -9.17 -7.15
C LEU A 129 -20.87 -9.75 -7.64
N SER A 130 -21.94 -8.95 -7.73
CA SER A 130 -23.25 -9.41 -8.19
C SER A 130 -23.37 -9.40 -9.71
N ASP A 131 -22.89 -8.36 -10.39
CA ASP A 131 -23.11 -8.18 -11.84
C ASP A 131 -21.81 -7.95 -12.63
N GLY A 132 -20.66 -7.92 -11.98
CA GLY A 132 -19.38 -7.69 -12.64
C GLY A 132 -19.15 -6.25 -13.12
N HIS A 133 -19.96 -5.28 -12.68
CA HIS A 133 -19.73 -3.87 -13.02
C HIS A 133 -18.40 -3.35 -12.45
N ILE A 134 -17.65 -2.58 -13.25
CA ILE A 134 -16.38 -1.95 -12.83
C ILE A 134 -16.57 -0.43 -12.70
N GLY A 135 -16.64 0.05 -11.46
CA GLY A 135 -16.77 1.46 -11.12
C GLY A 135 -15.49 2.02 -10.48
N CYS A 136 -15.18 3.29 -10.69
CA CYS A 136 -14.11 3.96 -9.94
C CYS A 136 -14.54 4.26 -8.50
N GLY A 137 -13.57 4.34 -7.59
CA GLY A 137 -13.79 4.59 -6.17
C GLY A 137 -14.36 5.97 -5.84
N ARG A 138 -14.48 6.23 -4.53
CA ARG A 138 -15.03 7.47 -3.99
C ARG A 138 -14.17 8.68 -4.32
N ARG A 139 -14.81 9.84 -4.48
CA ARG A 139 -14.13 11.14 -4.47
C ARG A 139 -13.83 11.55 -3.03
N PHE A 140 -12.59 11.92 -2.75
CA PHE A 140 -12.19 12.47 -1.46
C PHE A 140 -12.43 13.99 -1.41
N TRP A 141 -12.47 14.54 -0.20
CA TRP A 141 -12.73 15.97 0.03
C TRP A 141 -11.60 16.87 -0.48
N ASP A 142 -10.38 16.33 -0.59
CA ASP A 142 -9.19 16.99 -1.11
C ASP A 142 -9.14 17.03 -2.66
N GLY A 143 -10.17 16.49 -3.32
CA GLY A 143 -10.26 16.41 -4.78
C GLY A 143 -9.57 15.20 -5.40
N THR A 144 -8.89 14.37 -4.60
CA THR A 144 -8.27 13.12 -5.08
C THR A 144 -9.24 11.94 -5.04
N GLY A 145 -8.80 10.76 -5.52
CA GLY A 145 -9.59 9.53 -5.50
C GLY A 145 -10.24 9.21 -6.84
N GLY A 146 -11.52 8.81 -6.84
CA GLY A 146 -12.31 8.52 -8.03
C GLY A 146 -13.52 9.43 -8.20
N ASN A 147 -14.45 9.04 -9.08
CA ASN A 147 -15.63 9.82 -9.45
C ASN A 147 -16.95 9.22 -8.90
N ASN A 148 -16.91 8.42 -7.84
CA ASN A 148 -18.08 7.81 -7.18
C ASN A 148 -18.87 6.75 -7.97
N HIS A 149 -18.51 6.42 -9.22
CA HIS A 149 -19.29 5.48 -10.05
C HIS A 149 -19.57 4.11 -9.39
N ALA A 150 -18.68 3.58 -8.54
CA ALA A 150 -18.97 2.35 -7.81
C ALA A 150 -20.10 2.50 -6.76
N ILE A 151 -20.22 3.68 -6.14
CA ILE A 151 -21.31 4.00 -5.19
C ILE A 151 -22.59 4.31 -5.92
N ASP A 152 -22.49 5.05 -7.01
CA ASP A 152 -23.67 5.41 -7.81
C ASP A 152 -24.33 4.12 -8.32
N HIS A 153 -23.52 3.18 -8.81
CA HIS A 153 -23.97 1.82 -9.17
C HIS A 153 -24.63 1.07 -7.99
N TYR A 154 -24.05 1.12 -6.79
CA TYR A 154 -24.68 0.54 -5.60
C TYR A 154 -26.03 1.20 -5.27
N SER A 155 -26.12 2.52 -5.43
CA SER A 155 -27.34 3.29 -5.12
C SER A 155 -28.47 2.97 -6.10
N GLU A 156 -28.13 2.66 -7.35
CA GLU A 156 -29.07 2.28 -8.41
C GLU A 156 -29.51 0.82 -8.32
N THR A 157 -28.58 -0.10 -8.02
CA THR A 157 -28.83 -1.55 -8.10
C THR A 157 -29.09 -2.22 -6.75
N GLY A 158 -28.57 -1.64 -5.66
CA GLY A 158 -28.55 -2.25 -4.33
C GLY A 158 -27.52 -3.37 -4.16
N TYR A 159 -26.62 -3.61 -5.12
CA TYR A 159 -25.64 -4.72 -5.05
C TYR A 159 -24.51 -4.44 -4.06
N PRO A 160 -24.46 -5.14 -2.91
CA PRO A 160 -23.80 -4.62 -1.71
C PRO A 160 -22.29 -4.88 -1.61
N LEU A 161 -21.74 -5.78 -2.43
CA LEU A 161 -20.34 -6.21 -2.30
C LEU A 161 -19.54 -5.92 -3.57
N ALA A 162 -18.36 -5.34 -3.37
CA ALA A 162 -17.39 -5.09 -4.42
C ALA A 162 -15.97 -5.38 -3.93
N VAL A 163 -15.09 -5.79 -4.83
CA VAL A 163 -13.68 -6.05 -4.58
C VAL A 163 -12.82 -5.02 -5.32
N LYS A 164 -11.75 -4.54 -4.68
CA LYS A 164 -10.80 -3.61 -5.32
C LYS A 164 -9.94 -4.37 -6.32
N LEU A 165 -9.90 -3.89 -7.55
CA LEU A 165 -9.05 -4.47 -8.59
C LEU A 165 -7.58 -4.13 -8.32
N GLY A 166 -6.70 -5.12 -8.48
CA GLY A 166 -5.27 -5.03 -8.16
C GLY A 166 -4.89 -5.53 -6.77
N THR A 167 -5.84 -5.85 -5.90
CA THR A 167 -5.58 -6.43 -4.57
C THR A 167 -5.93 -7.92 -4.48
N ILE A 168 -6.31 -8.56 -5.60
CA ILE A 168 -6.66 -9.97 -5.65
C ILE A 168 -5.36 -10.78 -5.74
N THR A 169 -5.03 -11.48 -4.67
CA THR A 169 -3.86 -12.39 -4.58
C THR A 169 -4.31 -13.83 -4.38
N SER A 170 -3.45 -14.80 -4.71
CA SER A 170 -3.71 -16.22 -4.47
C SER A 170 -3.84 -16.55 -2.99
N THR A 171 -3.25 -15.73 -2.12
CA THR A 171 -3.36 -15.85 -0.68
C THR A 171 -4.64 -15.15 -0.24
N VAL A 172 -5.62 -15.94 0.16
CA VAL A 172 -6.79 -15.47 0.90
C VAL A 172 -6.30 -15.25 2.34
N GLY A 173 -6.43 -14.04 2.88
CA GLY A 173 -6.26 -13.82 4.32
C GLY A 173 -7.09 -14.87 5.06
N LEU A 174 -6.49 -15.51 6.07
CA LEU A 174 -7.08 -16.61 6.83
C LEU A 174 -8.40 -16.15 7.45
N VAL A 175 -9.51 -16.26 6.71
CA VAL A 175 -10.84 -16.29 7.29
C VAL A 175 -11.05 -17.76 7.64
N PRO A 176 -10.92 -18.18 8.91
CA PRO A 176 -11.29 -19.52 9.30
C PRO A 176 -12.76 -19.71 8.93
N ILE A 177 -13.00 -20.56 7.95
CA ILE A 177 -14.33 -21.10 7.63
C ILE A 177 -14.70 -21.96 8.85
N PRO A 178 -15.78 -21.64 9.58
CA PRO A 178 -16.25 -22.55 10.63
C PRO A 178 -16.66 -23.86 9.96
N GLU A 179 -15.97 -24.94 10.30
CA GLU A 179 -16.40 -26.30 9.95
C GLU A 179 -17.77 -26.54 10.61
N ASN A 180 -18.73 -26.99 9.81
CA ASN A 180 -20.02 -27.50 10.27
C ASN A 180 -20.27 -28.86 9.65
#